data_AF-B0R7Z9-F1
#
_entry.id   AF-B0R7Z9-F1
#
_cell.length_a   1.000
_cell.length_b   1.000
_cell.length_c   1.000
_cell.angle_alpha   90.00
_cell.angle_beta   90.00
_cell.angle_gamma   90.00
#
_symmetry.space_group_name_H-M   'P 1'
#
loop_
_entity.id
_entity.type
_entity.pdbx_description
1 polymer ?
#
loop_
_entity_poly.entity_id
_entity_poly.type
_entity_poly.pdbx_seq_one_letter_code
_entity_poly.pdbx_strand_id
1 'polypeptide(L)' 'MQCHYCDRDADLTVEKSGLKVGVCEQHFQQRLEDISDSDALQQLRDQLEIERS' A
#
# COMPACT_ATOMS: atom_id res chain seq x y z
N MET A 1 13.04 -0.68 6.33
CA MET A 1 12.23 -1.91 6.18
C MET A 1 12.11 -2.18 4.68
N GLN A 2 12.13 -3.44 4.24
CA GLN A 2 12.21 -3.77 2.82
C GLN A 2 10.82 -3.84 2.18
N CYS A 3 10.76 -3.53 0.90
CA CYS A 3 9.56 -3.70 0.10
C CYS A 3 9.20 -5.19 0.00
N HIS A 4 7.92 -5.51 0.16
CA HIS A 4 7.46 -6.89 0.10
C HIS A 4 7.65 -7.53 -1.28
N TYR A 5 7.64 -6.72 -2.34
CA TYR A 5 7.70 -7.18 -3.73
C TYR A 5 9.10 -7.11 -4.35
N CYS A 6 10.04 -6.41 -3.71
CA CYS A 6 11.44 -6.33 -4.15
C CYS A 6 12.36 -5.98 -2.99
N ASP A 7 13.66 -6.24 -3.13
CA ASP A 7 14.63 -6.03 -2.06
C ASP A 7 15.01 -4.56 -1.79
N ARG A 8 14.36 -3.60 -2.46
CA ARG A 8 14.54 -2.17 -2.21
C ARG A 8 13.94 -1.75 -0.88
N ASP A 9 14.40 -0.62 -0.36
CA ASP A 9 13.79 0.01 0.81
C ASP A 9 12.32 0.37 0.53
N ALA A 10 11.49 0.21 1.55
CA ALA A 10 10.09 0.60 1.51
C ALA A 10 9.95 2.10 1.82
N ASP A 11 9.19 2.79 0.97
CA ASP A 11 8.84 4.19 1.13
C ASP A 11 7.54 4.35 1.94
N LEU A 12 6.64 3.37 1.85
CA LEU A 12 5.40 3.31 2.63
C LEU A 12 5.33 2.03 3.44
N THR A 13 4.75 2.12 4.63
CA THR A 13 4.51 0.98 5.51
C THR A 13 3.07 1.00 5.99
N VAL A 14 2.38 -0.14 5.88
CA VAL A 14 1.01 -0.33 6.35
C VAL A 14 1.03 -1.34 7.49
N GLU A 15 0.33 -1.03 8.58
CA GLU A 15 0.10 -1.94 9.69
C GLU A 15 -1.38 -2.32 9.76
N LYS A 16 -1.68 -3.62 9.86
CA LYS A 16 -3.04 -4.10 10.12
C LYS A 16 -3.01 -5.32 11.05
N SER A 17 -3.73 -5.25 12.16
CA SER A 17 -3.84 -6.35 13.13
C SER A 17 -2.48 -6.91 13.59
N GLY A 18 -1.48 -6.04 13.77
CA GLY A 18 -0.12 -6.41 14.17
C GLY A 18 0.78 -6.91 13.04
N LEU A 19 0.28 -7.04 11.80
CA LEU A 19 1.10 -7.32 10.63
C LEU A 19 1.57 -6.01 10.00
N LYS A 20 2.88 -5.83 9.88
CA LYS A 20 3.52 -4.69 9.20
C LYS A 20 4.04 -5.12 7.84
N VAL A 21 3.68 -4.38 6.80
CA VAL A 21 4.14 -4.62 5.42
C VAL A 21 4.66 -3.31 4.83
N GLY A 22 5.89 -3.34 4.31
CA GLY A 22 6.49 -2.22 3.59
C GLY A 22 6.41 -2.40 2.08
N VAL A 23 6.23 -1.31 1.33
CA VAL A 23 6.28 -1.29 -0.15
C VAL A 23 7.02 -0.05 -0.64
N CYS A 24 7.71 -0.17 -1.78
CA CYS A 24 8.32 0.98 -2.47
C CYS A 24 7.27 1.69 -3.33
N GLU A 25 7.52 2.96 -3.68
CA GLU A 25 6.59 3.81 -4.43
C GLU A 25 6.09 3.15 -5.73
N GLN A 26 6.99 2.55 -6.50
CA GLN A 26 6.65 1.88 -7.77
C GLN A 26 5.59 0.78 -7.57
N HIS A 27 5.79 -0.10 -6.58
CA HIS A 27 4.87 -1.21 -6.34
C HIS A 27 3.58 -0.73 -5.70
N PHE A 28 3.61 0.36 -4.93
CA PHE A 28 2.40 0.99 -4.44
C PHE A 28 1.53 1.54 -5.59
N GLN A 29 2.13 2.23 -6.56
CA GLN A 29 1.42 2.75 -7.73
C GLN A 29 0.81 1.63 -8.58
N GLN A 30 1.57 0.59 -8.90
CA GLN A 30 1.06 -0.58 -9.65
C GLN A 30 -0.11 -1.26 -8.93
N ARG A 31 -0.01 -1.44 -7.60
CA ARG A 31 -1.11 -2.01 -6.82
C ARG A 31 -2.31 -1.09 -6.75
N LEU A 32 -2.12 0.23 -6.68
CA LEU A 32 -3.24 1.16 -6.74
C LEU A 32 -3.95 1.12 -8.10
N GLU A 33 -3.22 0.99 -9.20
CA GLU A 33 -3.80 0.84 -10.54
C GLU A 33 -4.61 -0.46 -10.64
N ASP A 34 -4.02 -1.59 -10.20
CA ASP A 34 -4.69 -2.90 -10.16
C ASP A 34 -5.99 -2.87 -9.32
N ILE A 35 -5.97 -2.18 -8.19
CA ILE A 35 -7.16 -2.07 -7.34
C ILE A 35 -8.12 -1.04 -7.93
N SER A 36 -7.70 -0.06 -8.73
CA SER A 36 -8.61 1.00 -9.22
C SER A 36 -9.54 0.51 -10.31
N ASP A 37 -9.13 -0.54 -11.02
CA ASP A 37 -9.98 -1.34 -11.91
C ASP A 37 -10.91 -2.31 -11.15
N SER A 38 -10.82 -2.34 -9.82
CA SER A 38 -11.63 -3.17 -8.93
C SER A 38 -12.47 -2.27 -8.01
N ASP A 39 -13.78 -2.51 -7.96
CA ASP A 39 -14.71 -1.83 -7.03
C ASP A 39 -14.25 -1.86 -5.55
N ALA A 40 -13.25 -2.68 -5.21
CA ALA A 40 -12.63 -2.76 -3.90
C ALA A 40 -11.83 -1.50 -3.48
N LEU A 41 -11.31 -0.67 -4.40
CA LEU A 41 -10.51 0.51 -4.00
C LEU A 41 -11.37 1.61 -3.38
N GLN A 42 -12.62 1.79 -3.83
CA GLN A 42 -13.53 2.72 -3.18
C GLN A 42 -13.76 2.33 -1.73
N GLN A 43 -14.02 1.05 -1.46
CA GLN A 43 -14.22 0.55 -0.10
C GLN A 43 -12.96 0.59 0.78
N LEU A 44 -11.77 0.46 0.20
CA LEU A 44 -10.52 0.50 0.94
C LEU A 44 -10.09 1.95 1.26
N ARG A 45 -10.40 2.90 0.37
CA ARG A 45 -10.11 4.33 0.55
C ARG A 45 -10.93 4.98 1.67
N ASP A 46 -12.15 4.49 1.89
CA ASP A 46 -12.98 4.88 3.04
C ASP A 46 -12.47 4.31 4.38
N GLN A 47 -11.63 3.26 4.36
CA GLN A 47 -11.11 2.61 5.57
C GLN A 47 -9.65 2.97 5.91
N LEU A 48 -8.89 3.45 4.93
CA LEU A 48 -7.51 3.85 5.12
C LEU A 48 -7.46 5.39 5.07
N GLU A 49 -7.61 6.03 6.23
CA GLU A 49 -7.18 7.41 6.46
C GLU A 49 -5.65 7.48 6.26
N ILE A 50 -5.21 7.48 5.00
CA ILE A 50 -3.80 7.67 4.67
C ILE A 50 -3.54 9.17 4.78
N GLU A 51 -3.16 9.62 5.97
CA GLU A 51 -2.61 10.95 6.16
C GLU A 51 -1.29 11.06 5.39
N ARG A 52 -1.31 11.82 4.29
CA ARG A 52 -0.10 12.31 3.62
C ARG A 52 0.45 13.46 4.48
N SER A 53 1.57 13.23 5.18
CA SER A 53 2.41 14.30 5.76
C SER A 53 3.66 14.51 4.92
#